data_AF-A0A4Y2WFJ0-F1
#
_entry.id   AF-A0A4Y2WFJ0-F1
#
_cell.length_a   1.000
_cell.length_b   1.000
_cell.length_c   1.000
_cell.angle_alpha   90.00
_cell.angle_beta   90.00
_cell.angle_gamma   90.00
#
_symmetry.space_group_name_H-M   'P 1'
#
loop_
_entity.id
_entity.type
_entity.pdbx_description
1 polymer ?
#
loop_
_entity_poly.entity_id
_entity_poly.type
_entity_poly.pdbx_seq_one_letter_code
_entity_poly.pdbx_strand_id
1 'polypeptide(L)'
;MLAEVFTSFRRKAMRYYDLDPIHFVTSAELTWNAGLKFTKIELQLLTNVNDYIWFESQMRGGICFLGKRHAVANNPYLVESYDENKSHSYIVALDANNLYGYVMSQPLPVGNFSWLTPEEVNDFDVFKYDKNSEIGFIIEVDLRCPKRLQLKTNDLPLAPEHLNISYEMLSPYSKRLCDKFNLKHTLPSKKLTPNFYPKKNYITHYLNLQFYIEEGMIVEKYHRILAFRQRPWLAEYIHFNNERRKEATDEFTRTFCKKMNNSFFGRLMLNQRKKISVRASTIEKDCKNNLSSPLLEFFEPINESLTIFKMRKPNLILDKPIYGGFCILELSKLHM
;
A
#
# COMPACT_ATOMS: atom_id res chain seq x y z
N MET A 1 33.33 -12.88 -3.60
CA MET A 1 32.37 -12.16 -2.75
C MET A 1 30.97 -11.97 -3.37
N LEU A 2 30.75 -11.11 -4.38
CA LEU A 2 29.38 -10.88 -4.92
C LEU A 2 28.78 -12.13 -5.59
N ALA A 3 29.58 -12.84 -6.39
CA ALA A 3 29.14 -14.07 -7.07
C ALA A 3 28.73 -15.17 -6.06
N GLU A 4 29.43 -15.29 -4.93
CA GLU A 4 29.11 -16.28 -3.88
C GLU A 4 27.81 -15.93 -3.16
N VAL A 5 27.61 -14.65 -2.84
CA VAL A 5 26.35 -14.14 -2.26
C VAL A 5 25.18 -14.40 -3.21
N PHE A 6 25.34 -14.11 -4.50
CA PHE A 6 24.30 -14.35 -5.51
C PHE A 6 24.05 -15.85 -5.72
N THR A 7 25.10 -16.69 -5.69
CA THR A 7 24.95 -18.15 -5.79
C THR A 7 24.22 -18.72 -4.57
N SER A 8 24.51 -18.23 -3.36
CA SER A 8 23.80 -18.58 -2.14
C SER A 8 22.32 -18.17 -2.20
N PHE A 9 22.05 -16.97 -2.71
CA PHE A 9 20.69 -16.49 -2.98
C PHE A 9 19.94 -17.41 -3.95
N ARG A 10 20.54 -17.76 -5.10
CA ARG A 10 19.96 -18.70 -6.08
C ARG A 10 19.62 -20.03 -5.45
N ARG A 11 20.56 -20.67 -4.75
CA ARG A 11 20.34 -21.96 -4.08
C ARG A 11 19.18 -21.90 -3.10
N LYS A 12 19.10 -20.83 -2.28
CA LYS A 12 18.02 -20.66 -1.29
C LYS A 12 16.66 -20.43 -1.97
N ALA A 13 16.59 -19.57 -2.98
CA ALA A 13 15.36 -19.29 -3.72
C ALA A 13 14.85 -20.54 -4.44
N MET A 14 15.73 -21.31 -5.10
CA MET A 14 15.37 -22.58 -5.71
C MET A 14 14.92 -23.60 -4.67
N ARG A 15 15.60 -23.72 -3.52
CA ARG A 15 15.20 -24.63 -2.45
C ARG A 15 13.81 -24.31 -1.87
N TYR A 16 13.48 -23.03 -1.71
CA TYR A 16 12.24 -22.61 -1.05
C TYR A 16 11.05 -22.47 -1.99
N TYR A 17 11.27 -22.00 -3.22
CA TYR A 17 10.20 -21.63 -4.14
C TYR A 17 10.27 -22.36 -5.48
N ASP A 18 11.33 -23.15 -5.71
CA ASP A 18 11.60 -23.81 -6.99
C ASP A 18 11.56 -22.80 -8.15
N LEU A 19 12.19 -21.64 -7.92
CA LEU A 19 12.31 -20.54 -8.87
C LEU A 19 13.75 -20.00 -8.82
N ASP A 20 14.38 -19.88 -9.98
CA ASP A 20 15.71 -19.29 -10.10
C ASP A 20 15.58 -17.76 -10.18
N PRO A 21 16.17 -17.00 -9.23
CA PRO A 21 16.04 -15.55 -9.19
C PRO A 21 16.70 -14.84 -10.38
N ILE A 22 17.54 -15.51 -11.18
CA ILE A 22 18.14 -14.92 -12.39
C ILE A 22 17.11 -14.53 -13.46
N HIS A 23 15.93 -15.17 -13.44
CA HIS A 23 14.85 -14.88 -14.38
C HIS A 23 13.97 -13.70 -13.95
N PHE A 24 14.28 -13.05 -12.83
CA PHE A 24 13.49 -11.98 -12.25
C PHE A 24 14.34 -10.73 -12.05
N VAL A 25 13.85 -9.58 -12.50
CA VAL A 25 14.58 -8.31 -12.36
C VAL A 25 14.62 -7.87 -10.89
N THR A 26 13.61 -8.24 -10.10
CA THR A 26 13.48 -7.81 -8.71
C THR A 26 12.96 -8.94 -7.81
N SER A 27 13.27 -8.86 -6.51
CA SER A 27 12.69 -9.76 -5.51
C SER A 27 11.17 -9.65 -5.40
N ALA A 28 10.59 -8.49 -5.74
CA ALA A 28 9.15 -8.29 -5.79
C ALA A 28 8.49 -9.14 -6.89
N GLU A 29 9.17 -9.29 -8.02
CA GLU A 29 8.72 -10.14 -9.11
C GLU A 29 8.90 -11.62 -8.78
N LEU A 30 10.02 -11.98 -8.16
CA LEU A 30 10.25 -13.34 -7.66
C LEU A 30 9.17 -13.76 -6.67
N THR A 31 8.90 -12.95 -5.63
CA THR A 31 7.90 -13.31 -4.59
C THR A 31 6.49 -13.37 -5.15
N TRP A 32 6.16 -12.50 -6.11
CA TRP A 32 4.87 -12.55 -6.79
C TRP A 32 4.65 -13.89 -7.49
N ASN A 33 5.62 -14.32 -8.30
CA ASN A 33 5.54 -15.60 -9.00
C ASN A 33 5.63 -16.79 -8.04
N ALA A 34 6.45 -16.69 -6.99
CA ALA A 34 6.55 -17.71 -5.94
C ALA A 34 5.20 -17.90 -5.23
N GLY A 35 4.55 -16.81 -4.80
CA GLY A 35 3.28 -16.86 -4.12
C GLY A 35 2.15 -17.39 -5.01
N LEU A 36 2.09 -16.99 -6.28
CA LEU A 36 1.12 -17.56 -7.23
C LEU A 36 1.37 -19.05 -7.50
N LYS A 37 2.64 -19.45 -7.69
CA LYS A 37 3.01 -20.88 -7.87
C LYS A 37 2.66 -21.71 -6.63
N PHE A 38 2.93 -21.18 -5.45
CA PHE A 38 2.70 -21.84 -4.18
C PHE A 38 1.20 -22.07 -3.92
N THR A 39 0.41 -21.00 -4.08
CA THR A 39 -1.03 -20.99 -3.76
C THR A 39 -1.89 -21.55 -4.88
N LYS A 40 -1.37 -21.58 -6.12
CA LYS A 40 -2.09 -21.95 -7.35
C LYS A 40 -3.39 -21.16 -7.54
N ILE A 41 -3.44 -19.95 -6.97
CA ILE A 41 -4.61 -19.09 -7.04
C ILE A 41 -4.74 -18.46 -8.43
N GLU A 42 -5.97 -18.38 -8.92
CA GLU A 42 -6.32 -17.60 -10.09
C GLU A 42 -7.03 -16.32 -9.66
N LEU A 43 -6.39 -15.18 -9.89
CA LEU A 43 -6.92 -13.86 -9.55
C LEU A 43 -7.60 -13.27 -10.78
N GLN A 44 -8.88 -12.93 -10.68
CA GLN A 44 -9.61 -12.28 -11.76
C GLN A 44 -9.10 -10.85 -11.95
N LEU A 45 -8.68 -10.50 -13.17
CA LEU A 45 -8.32 -9.13 -13.50
C LEU A 45 -9.57 -8.27 -13.73
N LEU A 46 -9.48 -6.99 -13.38
CA LEU A 46 -10.51 -6.00 -13.71
C LEU A 46 -10.53 -5.79 -15.22
N THR A 47 -11.69 -5.99 -15.84
CA THR A 47 -11.88 -5.84 -17.29
C THR A 47 -12.27 -4.41 -17.70
N ASN A 48 -12.87 -3.65 -16.77
CA ASN A 48 -13.29 -2.27 -16.99
C ASN A 48 -12.25 -1.28 -16.46
N VAL A 49 -11.86 -0.32 -17.31
CA VAL A 49 -10.90 0.73 -16.95
C VAL A 49 -11.43 1.67 -15.85
N ASN A 50 -12.74 1.89 -15.79
CA ASN A 50 -13.37 2.75 -14.79
C ASN A 50 -13.28 2.14 -13.39
N ASP A 51 -13.45 0.82 -13.27
CA ASP A 51 -13.27 0.11 -12.00
C ASP A 51 -11.81 0.21 -11.55
N TYR A 52 -10.86 0.06 -12.48
CA TYR A 52 -9.45 0.22 -12.17
C TYR A 52 -9.13 1.65 -11.67
N ILE A 53 -9.65 2.68 -12.34
CA ILE A 53 -9.49 4.08 -11.93
C ILE A 53 -10.17 4.34 -10.57
N TRP A 54 -11.33 3.73 -10.31
CA TRP A 54 -12.05 3.85 -9.05
C TRP A 54 -11.19 3.38 -7.87
N PHE A 55 -10.55 2.20 -7.98
CA PHE A 55 -9.57 1.72 -7.00
C PHE A 55 -8.35 2.64 -6.86
N GLU A 56 -7.78 3.12 -7.97
CA GLU A 56 -6.62 4.02 -7.94
C GLU A 56 -6.92 5.37 -7.28
N SER A 57 -8.14 5.89 -7.46
CA SER A 57 -8.52 7.24 -7.05
C SER A 57 -8.36 7.51 -5.55
N GLN A 58 -8.54 6.47 -4.73
CA GLN A 58 -8.52 6.54 -3.27
C GLN A 58 -7.65 5.47 -2.62
N MET A 59 -6.65 4.95 -3.34
CA MET A 59 -5.64 4.08 -2.74
C MET A 59 -4.79 4.90 -1.76
N ARG A 60 -4.92 4.63 -0.45
CA ARG A 60 -4.27 5.38 0.64
C ARG A 60 -3.25 4.51 1.34
N GLY A 61 -2.00 4.98 1.38
CA GLY A 61 -0.90 4.34 2.10
C GLY A 61 -1.06 4.35 3.62
N GLY A 62 0.04 4.07 4.33
CA GLY A 62 0.08 4.13 5.79
C GLY A 62 -0.21 5.52 6.33
N ILE A 63 -0.88 5.58 7.47
CA ILE A 63 -1.17 6.84 8.18
C ILE A 63 0.11 7.28 8.88
N CYS A 64 0.53 8.51 8.63
CA CYS A 64 1.58 9.18 9.39
C CYS A 64 0.98 10.41 10.04
N PHE A 65 0.85 10.39 11.37
CA PHE A 65 0.22 11.44 12.14
C PHE A 65 1.02 11.74 13.40
N LEU A 66 1.11 13.01 13.75
CA LEU A 66 1.78 13.49 14.96
C LEU A 66 0.81 14.40 15.72
N GLY A 67 0.06 13.83 16.66
CA GLY A 67 -0.88 14.58 17.50
C GLY A 67 -0.17 15.51 18.50
N LYS A 68 0.83 14.97 19.21
CA LYS A 68 1.65 15.71 20.17
C LYS A 68 3.10 15.82 19.66
N ARG A 69 3.57 17.06 19.47
CA ARG A 69 4.89 17.34 18.86
C ARG A 69 6.08 16.97 19.76
N HIS A 70 5.92 17.07 21.07
CA HIS A 70 6.99 16.83 22.03
C HIS A 70 6.40 16.32 23.34
N ALA A 71 7.00 15.27 23.89
CA ALA A 71 6.66 14.71 25.18
C ALA A 71 7.96 14.25 25.86
N VAL A 72 8.08 14.53 27.16
CA VAL A 72 9.17 14.06 28.01
C VAL A 72 8.53 13.28 29.15
N ALA A 73 8.98 12.04 29.34
CA ALA A 73 8.55 11.20 30.45
C ALA A 73 9.40 11.50 31.68
N ASN A 74 8.77 11.66 32.83
CA ASN A 74 9.44 11.71 34.13
C ASN A 74 9.71 10.28 34.61
N ASN A 75 10.79 9.69 34.12
CA ASN A 75 11.13 8.30 34.35
C ASN A 75 12.27 8.19 35.38
N PRO A 76 12.06 7.54 36.55
CA PRO A 76 13.09 7.34 37.58
C PRO A 76 14.36 6.63 37.09
N TYR A 77 14.26 5.84 36.00
CA TYR A 77 15.41 5.18 35.39
C TYR A 77 16.30 6.12 34.56
N LEU A 78 15.89 7.38 34.33
CA LEU A 78 16.62 8.39 33.57
C LEU A 78 17.09 9.53 34.48
N VAL A 79 18.11 9.23 35.31
CA VAL A 79 18.61 10.08 36.41
C VAL A 79 18.88 11.54 35.98
N GLU A 80 19.42 11.76 34.79
CA GLU A 80 19.77 13.12 34.30
C GLU A 80 18.56 14.06 34.14
N SER A 81 17.37 13.52 33.93
CA SER A 81 16.15 14.29 33.63
C SER A 81 15.01 14.05 34.63
N TYR A 82 15.25 13.21 35.64
CA TYR A 82 14.26 12.81 36.62
C TYR A 82 14.03 13.91 37.66
N ASP A 83 12.76 14.15 37.99
CA ASP A 83 12.33 15.09 39.01
C ASP A 83 11.46 14.36 40.04
N GLU A 84 11.98 14.23 41.27
CA GLU A 84 11.31 13.60 42.41
C GLU A 84 10.00 14.29 42.78
N ASN A 85 9.86 15.58 42.45
CA ASN A 85 8.65 16.36 42.76
C ASN A 85 7.53 16.18 41.72
N LYS A 86 7.78 15.44 40.62
CA LYS A 86 6.79 15.16 39.58
C LYS A 86 6.35 13.71 39.64
N SER A 87 5.08 13.45 39.29
CA SER A 87 4.58 12.08 39.12
C SER A 87 5.38 11.34 38.06
N HIS A 88 5.58 10.04 38.26
CA HIS A 88 6.26 9.19 37.29
C HIS A 88 5.45 9.09 36.00
N SER A 89 6.14 9.10 34.87
CA SER A 89 5.52 8.87 33.56
C SER A 89 6.50 8.15 32.63
N TYR A 90 5.93 7.41 31.68
CA TYR A 90 6.68 6.57 30.74
C TYR A 90 6.16 6.81 29.32
N ILE A 91 7.03 6.67 28.33
CA ILE A 91 6.67 6.67 26.92
C ILE A 91 6.85 5.25 26.41
N VAL A 92 5.80 4.69 25.82
CA VAL A 92 5.82 3.34 25.26
C VAL A 92 5.91 3.44 23.73
N ALA A 93 6.86 2.72 23.14
CA ALA A 93 6.96 2.54 21.70
C ALA A 93 6.38 1.17 21.32
N LEU A 94 5.32 1.16 20.52
CA LEU A 94 4.68 -0.05 20.01
C LEU A 94 4.93 -0.17 18.51
N ASP A 95 5.29 -1.38 18.06
CA ASP A 95 5.47 -1.69 16.64
C ASP A 95 4.75 -3.00 16.31
N ALA A 96 3.95 -2.97 15.25
CA ALA A 96 3.24 -4.15 14.76
C ALA A 96 4.19 -5.05 13.98
N ASN A 97 4.59 -6.16 14.62
CA ASN A 97 5.44 -7.18 13.99
C ASN A 97 4.78 -7.75 12.73
N ASN A 98 5.34 -7.45 11.55
CA ASN A 98 4.89 -7.98 10.26
C ASN A 98 3.42 -7.64 9.93
N LEU A 99 3.00 -6.38 10.18
CA LEU A 99 1.65 -5.87 9.91
C LEU A 99 1.06 -6.33 8.57
N TYR A 100 1.77 -6.08 7.45
CA TYR A 100 1.28 -6.47 6.13
C TYR A 100 1.23 -7.99 5.94
N GLY A 101 2.15 -8.75 6.55
CA GLY A 101 2.09 -10.21 6.54
C GLY A 101 0.85 -10.75 7.25
N TYR A 102 0.53 -10.20 8.42
CA TYR A 102 -0.69 -10.55 9.15
C TYR A 102 -1.94 -10.28 8.31
N VAL A 103 -2.02 -9.09 7.71
CA VAL A 103 -3.15 -8.68 6.86
C VAL A 103 -3.25 -9.52 5.60
N MET A 104 -2.12 -9.83 4.95
CA MET A 104 -2.10 -10.74 3.80
C MET A 104 -2.56 -12.16 4.14
N SER A 105 -2.54 -12.55 5.41
CA SER A 105 -3.05 -13.85 5.86
C SER A 105 -4.56 -13.85 6.10
N GLN A 106 -5.22 -12.68 6.04
CA GLN A 106 -6.68 -12.55 6.17
C GLN A 106 -7.37 -12.83 4.82
N PRO A 107 -8.70 -13.02 4.82
CA PRO A 107 -9.47 -13.09 3.58
C PRO A 107 -9.28 -11.85 2.70
N LEU A 108 -8.82 -12.07 1.48
CA LEU A 108 -8.58 -11.04 0.47
C LEU A 108 -9.39 -11.35 -0.80
N PRO A 109 -9.73 -10.33 -1.62
CA PRO A 109 -10.50 -10.54 -2.83
C PRO A 109 -9.77 -11.47 -3.82
N VAL A 110 -10.54 -12.29 -4.51
CA VAL A 110 -10.07 -13.22 -5.55
C VAL A 110 -10.66 -12.87 -6.91
N GLY A 111 -11.97 -12.59 -6.94
CA GLY A 111 -12.73 -12.35 -8.17
C GLY A 111 -14.24 -12.29 -7.92
N ASN A 112 -15.02 -12.59 -8.94
CA ASN A 112 -16.48 -12.45 -9.00
C ASN A 112 -16.95 -11.04 -8.64
N PHE A 113 -16.31 -10.04 -9.24
CA PHE A 113 -16.65 -8.63 -9.03
C PHE A 113 -18.03 -8.32 -9.61
N SER A 114 -18.92 -7.80 -8.78
CA SER A 114 -20.25 -7.35 -9.20
C SER A 114 -20.62 -6.07 -8.47
N TRP A 115 -21.07 -5.08 -9.22
CA TRP A 115 -21.69 -3.89 -8.65
C TRP A 115 -23.11 -4.24 -8.21
N LEU A 116 -23.49 -3.83 -7.00
CA LEU A 116 -24.86 -3.95 -6.53
C LEU A 116 -25.77 -2.98 -7.29
N THR A 117 -27.02 -3.40 -7.49
CA THR A 117 -28.08 -2.56 -8.04
C THR A 117 -28.48 -1.45 -7.05
N PRO A 118 -29.13 -0.37 -7.50
CA PRO A 118 -29.60 0.69 -6.60
C PRO A 118 -30.51 0.20 -5.48
N GLU A 119 -31.35 -0.81 -5.75
CA GLU A 119 -32.24 -1.44 -4.77
C GLU A 119 -31.43 -2.18 -3.70
N GLU A 120 -30.47 -3.02 -4.12
CA GLU A 120 -29.57 -3.73 -3.21
C GLU A 120 -28.71 -2.79 -2.37
N VAL A 121 -28.30 -1.63 -2.90
CA VAL A 121 -27.57 -0.61 -2.15
C VAL A 121 -28.42 0.02 -1.05
N ASN A 122 -29.71 0.27 -1.32
CA ASN A 122 -30.62 0.84 -0.33
C ASN A 122 -30.91 -0.12 0.83
N ASP A 123 -31.00 -1.42 0.54
CA ASP A 123 -31.24 -2.47 1.54
C ASP A 123 -29.95 -3.05 2.15
N PHE A 124 -28.79 -2.49 1.78
CA PHE A 124 -27.50 -2.99 2.23
C PHE A 124 -27.27 -2.72 3.71
N ASP A 125 -27.06 -3.80 4.47
CA ASP A 125 -26.63 -3.74 5.86
C ASP A 125 -25.22 -4.32 5.98
N VAL A 126 -24.26 -3.44 6.25
CA VAL A 126 -22.85 -3.79 6.36
C VAL A 126 -22.59 -4.79 7.50
N PHE A 127 -23.40 -4.81 8.56
CA PHE A 127 -23.19 -5.66 9.73
C PHE A 127 -23.66 -7.11 9.55
N LYS A 128 -24.34 -7.44 8.44
CA LYS A 128 -24.71 -8.82 8.09
C LYS A 128 -23.51 -9.68 7.69
N TYR A 129 -22.35 -9.07 7.41
CA TYR A 129 -21.18 -9.74 6.89
C TYR A 129 -20.00 -9.59 7.84
N ASP A 130 -19.40 -10.70 8.24
CA ASP A 130 -18.15 -10.69 9.01
C ASP A 130 -16.92 -10.97 8.13
N LYS A 131 -15.73 -10.88 8.73
CA LYS A 131 -14.46 -11.12 8.06
C LYS A 131 -14.32 -12.50 7.38
N ASN A 132 -15.03 -13.51 7.86
CA ASN A 132 -14.98 -14.90 7.37
C ASN A 132 -16.03 -15.18 6.30
N SER A 133 -16.92 -14.23 6.02
CA SER A 133 -17.89 -14.31 4.92
C SER A 133 -17.19 -14.61 3.59
N GLU A 134 -17.82 -15.43 2.74
CA GLU A 134 -17.29 -15.73 1.41
C GLU A 134 -17.31 -14.50 0.49
N ILE A 135 -18.23 -13.57 0.75
CA ILE A 135 -18.41 -12.33 0.01
C ILE A 135 -17.92 -11.17 0.89
N GLY A 136 -17.10 -10.29 0.30
CA GLY A 136 -16.69 -9.03 0.87
C GLY A 136 -17.13 -7.86 -0.02
N PHE A 137 -17.04 -6.64 0.52
CA PHE A 137 -17.48 -5.42 -0.16
C PHE A 137 -16.47 -4.28 -0.08
N ILE A 138 -16.37 -3.51 -1.15
CA ILE A 138 -15.78 -2.17 -1.11
C ILE A 138 -16.91 -1.19 -1.39
N ILE A 139 -16.98 -0.16 -0.56
CA ILE A 139 -18.15 0.70 -0.44
C ILE A 139 -17.72 2.15 -0.67
N GLU A 140 -18.45 2.86 -1.52
CA GLU A 140 -18.35 4.31 -1.70
C GLU A 140 -19.47 5.01 -0.93
N VAL A 141 -19.11 5.78 0.10
CA VAL A 141 -20.04 6.36 1.07
C VAL A 141 -19.71 7.81 1.42
N ASP A 142 -20.72 8.56 1.84
CA ASP A 142 -20.53 9.82 2.56
C ASP A 142 -20.49 9.56 4.07
N LEU A 143 -19.48 10.09 4.76
CA LEU A 143 -19.28 9.91 6.19
C LEU A 143 -19.19 11.25 6.91
N ARG A 144 -19.79 11.32 8.10
CA ARG A 144 -19.71 12.48 8.99
C ARG A 144 -19.17 12.07 10.36
N CYS A 145 -18.22 12.85 10.87
CA CYS A 145 -17.67 12.68 12.21
C CYS A 145 -18.36 13.63 13.21
N PRO A 146 -19.19 13.13 14.15
CA PRO A 146 -19.84 13.98 15.16
C PRO A 146 -18.84 14.62 16.12
N LYS A 147 -19.16 15.81 16.65
CA LYS A 147 -18.26 16.56 17.58
C LYS A 147 -17.76 15.73 18.76
N ARG A 148 -18.61 14.87 19.33
CA ARG A 148 -18.23 13.98 20.43
C ARG A 148 -17.12 13.01 20.03
N LEU A 149 -17.20 12.46 18.82
CA LEU A 149 -16.17 11.57 18.28
C LEU A 149 -14.87 12.34 17.99
N GLN A 150 -14.96 13.56 17.47
CA GLN A 150 -13.78 14.41 17.21
C GLN A 150 -12.93 14.61 18.47
N LEU A 151 -13.57 14.81 19.63
CA LEU A 151 -12.87 14.91 20.92
C LEU A 151 -12.23 13.58 21.33
N LYS A 152 -12.91 12.45 21.13
CA LYS A 152 -12.41 11.10 21.47
C LYS A 152 -11.20 10.72 20.61
N THR A 153 -11.24 11.03 19.31
CA THR A 153 -10.22 10.60 18.33
C THR A 153 -9.32 11.75 17.90
N ASN A 154 -9.14 12.77 18.74
CA ASN A 154 -8.32 13.94 18.39
C ASN A 154 -6.85 13.57 18.11
N ASP A 155 -6.35 12.55 18.80
CA ASP A 155 -4.99 12.04 18.62
C ASP A 155 -4.84 11.11 17.41
N LEU A 156 -5.95 10.63 16.83
CA LEU A 156 -5.95 9.81 15.62
C LEU A 156 -7.30 9.90 14.89
N PRO A 157 -7.53 10.95 14.07
CA PRO A 157 -8.77 11.09 13.33
C PRO A 157 -9.02 9.90 12.38
N LEU A 158 -10.25 9.39 12.38
CA LEU A 158 -10.67 8.28 11.53
C LEU A 158 -10.83 8.68 10.06
N ALA A 159 -10.88 7.69 9.16
CA ALA A 159 -11.12 7.85 7.73
C ALA A 159 -10.23 8.94 7.06
N PRO A 160 -8.89 8.77 7.08
CA PRO A 160 -7.98 9.72 6.45
C PRO A 160 -8.23 9.78 4.94
N GLU A 161 -8.01 10.96 4.34
CA GLU A 161 -8.18 11.18 2.91
C GLU A 161 -7.05 12.03 2.34
N HIS A 162 -6.92 12.06 1.02
CA HIS A 162 -5.97 12.95 0.38
C HIS A 162 -6.55 14.37 0.31
N LEU A 163 -5.91 15.31 1.00
CA LEU A 163 -6.24 16.73 0.96
C LEU A 163 -5.17 17.51 0.20
N ASN A 164 -5.59 18.50 -0.58
CA ASN A 164 -4.70 19.51 -1.13
C ASN A 164 -4.47 20.57 -0.06
N ILE A 165 -3.32 20.48 0.62
CA ILE A 165 -2.98 21.42 1.70
C ILE A 165 -2.54 22.74 1.07
N SER A 166 -3.33 23.79 1.30
CA SER A 166 -3.03 25.14 0.86
C SER A 166 -2.18 25.89 1.91
N TYR A 167 -1.65 27.05 1.54
CA TYR A 167 -0.88 27.89 2.46
C TYR A 167 -1.73 28.35 3.65
N GLU A 168 -3.00 28.62 3.43
CA GLU A 168 -3.95 29.15 4.41
C GLU A 168 -4.21 28.14 5.53
N MET A 169 -4.24 26.84 5.20
CA MET A 169 -4.43 25.72 6.12
C MET A 169 -3.24 25.50 7.06
N LEU A 170 -2.08 26.09 6.76
CA LEU A 170 -0.88 25.92 7.57
C LEU A 170 -0.98 26.64 8.91
N SER A 171 -0.37 26.03 9.94
CA SER A 171 -0.19 26.68 11.24
C SER A 171 0.65 27.96 11.12
N PRO A 172 0.49 28.94 12.03
CA PRO A 172 1.31 30.16 12.02
C PRO A 172 2.82 29.87 12.04
N TYR A 173 3.25 28.81 12.74
CA TYR A 173 4.65 28.39 12.75
C TYR A 173 5.09 27.85 11.39
N SER A 174 4.30 26.97 10.77
CA SER A 174 4.57 26.43 9.44
C SER A 174 4.62 27.53 8.37
N LYS A 175 3.72 28.52 8.44
CA LYS A 175 3.74 29.71 7.55
C LYS A 175 5.05 30.47 7.65
N ARG A 176 5.50 30.78 8.87
CA ARG A 176 6.81 31.45 9.11
C ARG A 176 7.99 30.66 8.53
N LEU A 177 7.99 29.33 8.66
CA LEU A 177 9.04 28.49 8.07
C LEU A 177 8.97 28.49 6.54
N CYS A 178 7.76 28.40 5.97
CA CYS A 178 7.57 28.50 4.52
C CYS A 178 8.07 29.84 3.97
N ASP A 179 7.80 30.95 4.67
CA ASP A 179 8.30 32.28 4.29
C ASP A 179 9.83 32.34 4.40
N LYS A 180 10.40 31.89 5.53
CA LYS A 180 11.84 31.91 5.79
C LYS A 180 12.66 31.12 4.77
N PHE A 181 12.14 29.98 4.31
CA PHE A 181 12.82 29.09 3.37
C PHE A 181 12.28 29.19 1.93
N ASN A 182 11.44 30.18 1.64
CA ASN A 182 10.83 30.41 0.32
C ASN A 182 10.11 29.17 -0.27
N LEU A 183 9.36 28.44 0.57
CA LEU A 183 8.71 27.17 0.20
C LEU A 183 7.28 27.32 -0.33
N LYS A 184 6.77 28.55 -0.50
CA LYS A 184 5.39 28.78 -0.97
C LYS A 184 5.08 28.12 -2.31
N HIS A 185 6.06 28.07 -3.21
CA HIS A 185 5.95 27.44 -4.53
C HIS A 185 5.70 25.92 -4.47
N THR A 186 5.91 25.28 -3.31
CA THR A 186 5.62 23.85 -3.10
C THR A 186 4.16 23.56 -2.75
N LEU A 187 3.33 24.60 -2.62
CA LEU A 187 1.91 24.53 -2.27
C LEU A 187 1.04 25.02 -3.44
N PRO A 188 -0.19 24.48 -3.60
CA PRO A 188 -0.81 23.43 -2.78
C PRO A 188 -0.18 22.05 -3.02
N SER A 189 -0.18 21.21 -1.99
CA SER A 189 0.38 19.85 -2.08
C SER A 189 -0.63 18.81 -1.60
N LYS A 190 -0.81 17.74 -2.38
CA LYS A 190 -1.68 16.61 -2.03
C LYS A 190 -1.01 15.76 -0.94
N LYS A 191 -1.63 15.64 0.22
CA LYS A 191 -1.15 14.86 1.38
C LYS A 191 -2.26 13.96 1.91
N LEU A 192 -1.90 12.75 2.33
CA LEU A 192 -2.80 11.90 3.09
C LEU A 192 -2.90 12.45 4.52
N THR A 193 -4.09 12.92 4.90
CA THR A 193 -4.27 13.73 6.11
C THR A 193 -5.46 13.21 6.92
N PRO A 194 -5.22 12.71 8.14
CA PRO A 194 -6.29 12.50 9.13
C PRO A 194 -6.94 13.85 9.46
N ASN A 195 -8.26 13.93 9.35
CA ASN A 195 -9.01 15.16 9.56
C ASN A 195 -10.48 14.84 9.85
N PHE A 196 -11.20 15.81 10.43
CA PHE A 196 -12.62 15.68 10.79
C PHE A 196 -13.61 16.25 9.79
N TYR A 197 -13.16 16.67 8.60
CA TYR A 197 -14.08 17.14 7.57
C TYR A 197 -15.03 16.02 7.13
N PRO A 198 -16.26 16.36 6.69
CA PRO A 198 -17.15 15.39 6.08
C PRO A 198 -16.46 14.70 4.90
N LYS A 199 -16.52 13.37 4.87
CA LYS A 199 -15.97 12.56 3.78
C LYS A 199 -17.04 12.41 2.73
N LYS A 200 -16.72 12.74 1.49
CA LYS A 200 -17.62 12.60 0.35
C LYS A 200 -17.08 11.58 -0.63
N ASN A 201 -17.95 10.70 -1.12
CA ASN A 201 -17.59 9.61 -2.03
C ASN A 201 -16.40 8.78 -1.49
N TYR A 202 -16.33 8.58 -0.18
CA TYR A 202 -15.22 7.87 0.46
C TYR A 202 -15.28 6.39 0.13
N ILE A 203 -14.24 5.87 -0.50
CA ILE A 203 -14.14 4.45 -0.87
C ILE A 203 -13.42 3.71 0.25
N THR A 204 -14.03 2.69 0.86
CA THR A 204 -13.42 1.92 1.95
C THR A 204 -13.83 0.46 1.95
N HIS A 205 -13.04 -0.38 2.60
CA HIS A 205 -13.38 -1.78 2.83
C HIS A 205 -14.52 -1.90 3.85
N TYR A 206 -15.44 -2.85 3.68
CA TYR A 206 -16.61 -2.97 4.57
C TYR A 206 -16.24 -3.13 6.06
N LEU A 207 -15.19 -3.90 6.39
CA LEU A 207 -14.71 -4.03 7.77
C LEU A 207 -14.23 -2.70 8.37
N ASN A 208 -13.63 -1.83 7.56
CA ASN A 208 -13.27 -0.47 8.02
C ASN A 208 -14.53 0.36 8.26
N LEU A 209 -15.53 0.24 7.39
CA LEU A 209 -16.79 0.95 7.57
C LEU A 209 -17.52 0.51 8.85
N GLN A 210 -17.56 -0.80 9.13
CA GLN A 210 -18.10 -1.32 10.39
C GLN A 210 -17.40 -0.69 11.58
N PHE A 211 -16.07 -0.74 11.63
CA PHE A 211 -15.28 -0.11 12.68
C PHE A 211 -15.56 1.39 12.82
N TYR A 212 -15.66 2.12 11.71
CA TYR A 212 -15.99 3.54 11.75
C TYR A 212 -17.37 3.79 12.38
N ILE A 213 -18.38 2.99 12.01
CA ILE A 213 -19.74 3.11 12.56
C ILE A 213 -19.76 2.74 14.05
N GLU A 214 -19.09 1.67 14.44
CA GLU A 214 -18.94 1.23 15.84
C GLU A 214 -18.28 2.31 16.71
N GLU A 215 -17.27 3.00 16.17
CA GLU A 215 -16.62 4.13 16.85
C GLU A 215 -17.53 5.39 16.91
N GLY A 216 -18.61 5.43 16.14
CA GLY A 216 -19.62 6.49 16.15
C GLY A 216 -19.60 7.43 14.95
N MET A 217 -18.93 7.07 13.85
CA MET A 217 -19.10 7.77 12.57
C MET A 217 -20.50 7.54 12.02
N ILE A 218 -21.06 8.56 11.38
CA ILE A 218 -22.39 8.49 10.78
C ILE A 218 -22.24 8.34 9.28
N VAL A 219 -22.87 7.31 8.71
CA VAL A 219 -23.04 7.19 7.26
C VAL A 219 -24.18 8.09 6.82
N GLU A 220 -23.90 9.05 5.94
CA GLU A 220 -24.91 9.94 5.39
C GLU A 220 -25.58 9.33 4.16
N LYS A 221 -24.80 8.61 3.33
CA LYS A 221 -25.27 8.04 2.07
C LYS A 221 -24.37 6.91 1.59
N TYR A 222 -24.96 5.83 1.08
CA TYR A 222 -24.28 4.85 0.23
C TYR A 222 -24.45 5.25 -1.23
N HIS A 223 -23.37 5.26 -2.01
CA HIS A 223 -23.42 5.61 -3.44
C HIS A 223 -23.29 4.37 -4.32
N ARG A 224 -22.24 3.58 -4.12
CA ARG A 224 -21.96 2.38 -4.91
C ARG A 224 -21.28 1.34 -4.04
N ILE A 225 -21.59 0.08 -4.30
CA ILE A 225 -21.05 -1.07 -3.55
C ILE A 225 -20.57 -2.11 -4.56
N LEU A 226 -19.29 -2.48 -4.45
CA LEU A 226 -18.68 -3.54 -5.22
C LEU A 226 -18.56 -4.79 -4.34
N ALA A 227 -19.29 -5.84 -4.69
CA ALA A 227 -19.17 -7.16 -4.08
C ALA A 227 -18.05 -7.96 -4.75
N PHE A 228 -17.38 -8.81 -3.98
CA PHE A 228 -16.36 -9.74 -4.47
C PHE A 228 -16.29 -11.00 -3.62
N ARG A 229 -15.82 -12.09 -4.22
CA ARG A 229 -15.45 -13.30 -3.49
C ARG A 229 -14.10 -13.10 -2.81
N GLN A 230 -13.98 -13.48 -1.54
CA GLN A 230 -12.75 -13.39 -0.75
C GLN A 230 -12.36 -14.73 -0.12
N ARG A 231 -11.04 -14.97 0.00
CA ARG A 231 -10.46 -16.15 0.67
C ARG A 231 -9.10 -15.80 1.27
N PRO A 232 -8.61 -16.49 2.31
CA PRO A 232 -7.27 -16.28 2.86
C PRO A 232 -6.18 -16.89 1.96
N TRP A 233 -6.17 -16.54 0.67
CA TRP A 233 -5.40 -17.24 -0.37
C TRP A 233 -3.87 -17.05 -0.25
N LEU A 234 -3.39 -16.05 0.49
CA LEU A 234 -1.96 -15.85 0.76
C LEU A 234 -1.49 -16.42 2.11
N ALA A 235 -2.39 -16.89 2.97
CA ALA A 235 -2.06 -17.23 4.35
C ALA A 235 -0.96 -18.30 4.43
N GLU A 236 -1.07 -19.36 3.64
CA GLU A 236 -0.09 -20.46 3.63
C GLU A 236 1.29 -19.99 3.15
N TYR A 237 1.35 -19.12 2.13
CA TYR A 237 2.61 -18.58 1.62
C TYR A 237 3.29 -17.66 2.65
N ILE A 238 2.52 -16.80 3.32
CA ILE A 238 3.06 -15.94 4.39
C ILE A 238 3.53 -16.78 5.58
N HIS A 239 2.76 -17.80 5.97
CA HIS A 239 3.13 -18.72 7.04
C HIS A 239 4.43 -19.45 6.71
N PHE A 240 4.54 -20.01 5.50
CA PHE A 240 5.76 -20.65 5.01
C PHE A 240 6.99 -19.74 5.14
N ASN A 241 6.89 -18.48 4.68
CA ASN A 241 8.00 -17.53 4.76
C ASN A 241 8.35 -17.16 6.20
N ASN A 242 7.35 -17.08 7.09
CA ASN A 242 7.58 -16.80 8.51
C ASN A 242 8.28 -17.97 9.21
N GLU A 243 7.90 -19.22 8.93
CA GLU A 243 8.57 -20.40 9.49
C GLU A 243 10.02 -20.50 9.00
N ARG A 244 10.26 -20.32 7.68
CA ARG A 244 11.62 -20.25 7.14
C ARG A 244 12.45 -19.12 7.75
N ARG A 245 11.83 -18.00 8.10
CA ARG A 245 12.49 -16.87 8.79
C ARG A 245 12.84 -17.21 10.24
N LYS A 246 12.00 -17.97 10.95
CA LYS A 246 12.26 -18.43 12.32
C LYS A 246 13.39 -19.47 12.36
N GLU A 247 13.38 -20.41 11.41
CA GLU A 247 14.40 -21.46 11.27
C GLU A 247 15.79 -20.92 10.86
N ALA A 248 15.84 -19.71 10.29
CA ALA A 248 17.04 -19.13 9.73
C ALA A 248 18.09 -18.73 10.77
N THR A 249 19.25 -19.39 10.74
CA THR A 249 20.42 -19.06 11.56
C THR A 249 21.17 -17.84 11.05
N ASP A 250 21.18 -17.60 9.73
CA ASP A 250 21.88 -16.49 9.10
C ASP A 250 21.01 -15.24 8.82
N GLU A 251 21.60 -14.06 8.96
CA GLU A 251 20.93 -12.77 8.76
C GLU A 251 20.43 -12.58 7.32
N PHE A 252 21.16 -13.11 6.33
CA PHE A 252 20.76 -13.04 4.93
C PHE A 252 19.42 -13.73 4.70
N THR A 253 19.24 -14.97 5.18
CA THR A 253 17.97 -15.71 5.05
C THR A 253 16.84 -15.00 5.79
N ARG A 254 17.09 -14.52 7.02
CA ARG A 254 16.07 -13.77 7.78
C ARG A 254 15.58 -12.54 7.01
N THR A 255 16.50 -11.78 6.44
CA THR A 255 16.21 -10.59 5.63
C THR A 255 15.52 -10.97 4.33
N PHE A 256 15.95 -12.06 3.68
CA PHE A 256 15.35 -12.56 2.45
C PHE A 256 13.88 -12.94 2.66
N CYS A 257 13.56 -13.81 3.63
CA CYS A 257 12.18 -14.21 3.93
C CYS A 257 11.29 -13.01 4.32
N LYS A 258 11.82 -12.07 5.12
CA LYS A 258 11.13 -10.80 5.43
C LYS A 258 10.82 -10.00 4.15
N LYS A 259 11.78 -9.90 3.23
CA LYS A 259 11.64 -9.18 1.96
C LYS A 259 10.62 -9.87 1.04
N MET A 260 10.55 -11.19 1.03
CA MET A 260 9.57 -11.95 0.24
C MET A 260 8.14 -11.62 0.66
N ASN A 261 7.86 -11.53 1.97
CA ASN A 261 6.57 -11.07 2.47
C ASN A 261 6.33 -9.60 2.10
N ASN A 262 7.22 -8.69 2.50
CA ASN A 262 7.00 -7.24 2.33
C ASN A 262 6.89 -6.81 0.86
N SER A 263 7.60 -7.47 -0.06
CA SER A 263 7.62 -7.08 -1.48
C SER A 263 6.41 -7.60 -2.26
N PHE A 264 5.69 -8.60 -1.74
CA PHE A 264 4.56 -9.21 -2.44
C PHE A 264 3.45 -8.18 -2.68
N PHE A 265 3.05 -7.51 -1.60
CA PHE A 265 2.08 -6.42 -1.61
C PHE A 265 2.40 -5.31 -2.63
N GLY A 266 3.68 -4.94 -2.75
CA GLY A 266 4.10 -3.91 -3.71
C GLY A 266 3.81 -4.26 -5.17
N ARG A 267 3.73 -5.55 -5.51
CA ARG A 267 3.40 -6.00 -6.87
C ARG A 267 1.92 -5.87 -7.20
N LEU A 268 1.04 -6.05 -6.20
CA LEU A 268 -0.40 -5.85 -6.35
C LEU A 268 -0.73 -4.41 -6.78
N MET A 269 0.03 -3.43 -6.27
CA MET A 269 -0.21 -2.00 -6.53
C MET A 269 0.76 -1.40 -7.56
N LEU A 270 1.40 -2.23 -8.38
CA LEU A 270 2.40 -1.75 -9.31
C LEU A 270 1.79 -0.79 -10.34
N ASN A 271 2.21 0.47 -10.30
CA ASN A 271 1.74 1.47 -11.24
C ASN A 271 2.34 1.23 -12.64
N GLN A 272 1.53 0.69 -13.54
CA GLN A 272 1.93 0.37 -14.91
C GLN A 272 2.30 1.61 -15.74
N ARG A 273 1.73 2.78 -15.42
CA ARG A 273 1.98 4.06 -16.13
C ARG A 273 3.39 4.58 -15.90
N LYS A 274 4.01 4.22 -14.77
CA LYS A 274 5.38 4.64 -14.42
C LYS A 274 6.47 3.73 -15.00
N LYS A 275 6.11 2.56 -15.54
CA LYS A 275 7.11 1.68 -16.15
C LYS A 275 7.63 2.31 -17.43
N ILE A 276 8.93 2.58 -17.48
CA ILE A 276 9.62 3.00 -18.70
C ILE A 276 9.78 1.82 -19.67
N SER A 277 9.85 2.10 -20.97
CA SER A 277 10.24 1.13 -21.99
C SER A 277 11.66 1.46 -22.43
N VAL A 278 12.58 0.54 -22.21
CA VAL A 278 14.00 0.71 -22.58
C VAL A 278 14.37 -0.37 -23.56
N ARG A 279 15.00 0.02 -24.66
CA ARG A 279 15.61 -0.89 -25.64
C ARG A 279 17.11 -0.65 -25.66
N ALA A 280 17.87 -1.71 -25.86
CA ALA A 280 19.30 -1.62 -26.05
C ALA A 280 19.63 -2.21 -27.43
N SER A 281 20.49 -1.54 -28.18
CA SER A 281 20.91 -2.01 -29.50
C SER A 281 22.42 -2.01 -29.58
N THR A 282 22.95 -3.12 -30.09
CA THR A 282 24.38 -3.27 -30.38
C THR A 282 24.67 -3.37 -31.88
N ILE A 283 23.63 -3.39 -32.70
CA ILE A 283 23.70 -3.56 -34.15
C ILE A 283 23.21 -2.28 -34.81
N GLU A 284 23.96 -1.78 -35.80
CA GLU A 284 23.68 -0.53 -36.49
C GLU A 284 22.26 -0.49 -37.08
N LYS A 285 21.78 -1.60 -37.64
CA LYS A 285 20.42 -1.72 -38.19
C LYS A 285 19.35 -1.45 -37.12
N ASP A 286 19.50 -2.01 -35.93
CA ASP A 286 18.53 -1.83 -34.84
C ASP A 286 18.63 -0.42 -34.24
N CYS A 287 19.84 0.16 -34.18
CA CYS A 287 20.03 1.56 -33.83
C CYS A 287 19.27 2.47 -34.79
N LYS A 288 19.42 2.28 -36.11
CA LYS A 288 18.68 3.06 -37.13
C LYS A 288 17.18 2.90 -36.99
N ASN A 289 16.69 1.69 -36.74
CA ASN A 289 15.26 1.41 -36.53
C ASN A 289 14.71 2.09 -35.26
N ASN A 290 15.47 2.09 -34.17
CA ASN A 290 15.05 2.74 -32.93
C ASN A 290 15.13 4.27 -33.04
N LEU A 291 16.13 4.82 -33.74
CA LEU A 291 16.26 6.26 -34.03
C LEU A 291 15.12 6.80 -34.90
N SER A 292 14.65 6.01 -35.87
CA SER A 292 13.53 6.38 -36.75
C SER A 292 12.16 6.18 -36.12
N SER A 293 12.08 5.58 -34.93
CA SER A 293 10.80 5.28 -34.30
C SER A 293 10.12 6.56 -33.77
N PRO A 294 8.82 6.79 -34.08
CA PRO A 294 8.07 7.93 -33.52
C PRO A 294 7.83 7.80 -32.01
N LEU A 295 8.16 6.65 -31.43
CA LEU A 295 8.06 6.40 -30.00
C LEU A 295 9.33 6.79 -29.24
N LEU A 296 10.41 7.17 -29.91
CA LEU A 296 11.65 7.53 -29.23
C LEU A 296 11.46 8.82 -28.41
N GLU A 297 11.79 8.76 -27.10
CA GLU A 297 11.86 9.96 -26.26
C GLU A 297 13.27 10.48 -26.11
N PHE A 298 14.22 9.57 -25.88
CA PHE A 298 15.59 9.87 -25.56
C PHE A 298 16.47 8.67 -25.87
N PHE A 299 17.74 8.90 -26.23
CA PHE A 299 18.73 7.84 -26.38
C PHE A 299 20.07 8.28 -25.81
N GLU A 300 20.86 7.30 -25.36
CA GLU A 300 22.17 7.49 -24.77
C GLU A 300 23.13 6.40 -25.26
N PRO A 301 24.18 6.75 -26.02
CA PRO A 301 25.27 5.85 -26.33
C PRO A 301 26.06 5.56 -25.06
N ILE A 302 26.13 4.29 -24.65
CA ILE A 302 26.87 3.86 -23.46
C ILE A 302 28.33 3.59 -23.82
N ASN A 303 28.56 2.99 -25.00
CA ASN A 303 29.88 2.81 -25.60
C ASN A 303 29.73 2.66 -27.13
N GLU A 304 30.84 2.46 -27.83
CA GLU A 304 30.90 2.33 -29.31
C GLU A 304 29.97 1.25 -29.87
N SER A 305 29.66 0.23 -29.07
CA SER A 305 28.87 -0.93 -29.48
C SER A 305 27.50 -1.02 -28.83
N LEU A 306 27.10 -0.06 -28.00
CA LEU A 306 25.85 -0.15 -27.23
C LEU A 306 25.20 1.22 -27.07
N THR A 307 23.98 1.34 -27.60
CA THR A 307 23.12 2.50 -27.40
C THR A 307 21.82 2.09 -26.73
N ILE A 308 21.42 2.86 -25.72
CA ILE A 308 20.16 2.68 -25.00
C ILE A 308 19.13 3.69 -25.52
N PHE A 309 17.90 3.23 -25.72
CA PHE A 309 16.77 4.02 -26.21
C PHE A 309 15.62 3.95 -25.22
N LYS A 310 15.20 5.11 -24.72
CA LYS A 310 13.98 5.26 -23.93
C LYS A 310 12.81 5.53 -24.88
N MET A 311 11.83 4.63 -24.85
CA MET A 311 10.67 4.64 -25.74
C MET A 311 9.39 4.99 -24.98
N ARG A 312 8.49 5.73 -25.62
CA ARG A 312 7.07 5.87 -25.25
C ARG A 312 6.38 4.52 -25.37
N LYS A 313 5.40 4.29 -24.51
CA LYS A 313 4.53 3.13 -24.57
C LYS A 313 3.27 3.48 -25.35
N PRO A 314 3.05 2.90 -26.55
CA PRO A 314 1.86 3.19 -27.34
C PRO A 314 0.60 2.62 -26.68
N ASN A 315 0.70 1.48 -26.02
CA ASN A 315 -0.39 0.81 -25.32
C ASN A 315 -0.03 0.62 -23.85
N LEU A 316 -1.02 0.84 -22.98
CA LEU A 316 -0.92 0.61 -21.54
C LEU A 316 -1.75 -0.61 -21.18
N ILE A 317 -1.11 -1.62 -20.59
CA ILE A 317 -1.77 -2.83 -20.11
C ILE A 317 -1.90 -2.74 -18.59
N LEU A 318 -3.14 -2.78 -18.08
CA LEU A 318 -3.49 -2.73 -16.67
C LEU A 318 -3.77 -4.14 -16.12
N ASP A 319 -2.72 -4.95 -16.04
CA ASP A 319 -2.77 -6.39 -15.72
C ASP A 319 -2.42 -6.71 -14.26
N LYS A 320 -2.73 -5.80 -13.34
CA LYS A 320 -2.39 -5.97 -11.91
C LYS A 320 -3.66 -6.00 -11.07
N PRO A 321 -3.82 -6.98 -10.15
CA PRO A 321 -4.97 -7.06 -9.27
C PRO A 321 -4.86 -6.02 -8.14
N ILE A 322 -5.00 -4.74 -8.50
CA ILE A 322 -4.83 -3.60 -7.59
C ILE A 322 -5.84 -3.59 -6.44
N TYR A 323 -6.98 -4.24 -6.61
CA TYR A 323 -7.98 -4.44 -5.56
C TYR A 323 -7.39 -5.17 -4.34
N GLY A 324 -6.47 -6.12 -4.54
CA GLY A 324 -5.82 -6.84 -3.45
C GLY A 324 -4.92 -5.91 -2.65
N GLY A 325 -4.18 -5.04 -3.35
CA GLY A 325 -3.36 -4.01 -2.71
C GLY A 325 -4.22 -2.97 -1.96
N PHE A 326 -5.33 -2.55 -2.55
CA PHE A 326 -6.29 -1.68 -1.87
C PHE A 326 -6.79 -2.31 -0.56
N CYS A 327 -7.27 -3.56 -0.58
CA CYS A 327 -7.77 -4.23 0.62
C CYS A 327 -6.68 -4.42 1.68
N ILE A 328 -5.46 -4.78 1.29
CA ILE A 328 -4.34 -4.90 2.24
C ILE A 328 -4.07 -3.55 2.94
N LEU A 329 -4.07 -2.45 2.19
CA LEU A 329 -3.90 -1.11 2.77
C LEU A 329 -5.04 -0.72 3.71
N GLU A 330 -6.28 -1.07 3.37
CA GLU A 330 -7.43 -0.76 4.21
C GLU A 330 -7.42 -1.58 5.50
N LEU A 331 -7.24 -2.90 5.40
CA LEU A 331 -7.18 -3.81 6.55
C LEU A 331 -5.95 -3.57 7.43
N SER A 332 -4.83 -3.09 6.87
CA SER A 332 -3.69 -2.67 7.70
C SER A 332 -3.99 -1.48 8.58
N LYS A 333 -4.86 -0.56 8.15
CA LYS A 333 -5.31 0.57 8.97
C LYS A 333 -6.32 0.14 10.02
N LEU A 334 -7.07 -0.95 9.79
CA LEU A 334 -7.99 -1.52 10.76
C LEU A 334 -7.25 -2.22 11.91
N HIS A 335 -6.16 -2.91 11.57
CA HIS A 335 -5.39 -3.66 12.55
C HIS A 335 -4.50 -2.77 13.42
N MET A 336 -4.07 -1.63 12.88
CA MET A 336 -3.40 -0.56 13.62
C MET A 336 -4.42 0.22 14.45
#